data_AF-A0A933K2W9-F1
#
_entry.id   AF-A0A933K2W9-F1
#
_cell.length_a   1.000
_cell.length_b   1.000
_cell.length_c   1.000
_cell.angle_alpha   90.00
_cell.angle_beta   90.00
_cell.angle_gamma   90.00
#
_symmetry.space_group_name_H-M   'P 1'
#
loop_
_entity.id
_entity.type
_entity.pdbx_description
1 polymer ?
#
loop_
_entity_poly.entity_id
_entity_poly.type
_entity_poly.pdbx_seq_one_letter_code
_entity_poly.pdbx_strand_id
1 'polypeptide(L)'
;MFAKFLRFSPPPQIVSEAQMTLAQLTARSGAAGLLIFPLVAAMIGLTIGAADGAVCRLLRRAVLGGFVGFLCGFIGGFVCSIIANIAYAPLNKLAMGQTGTGFGGLSTFGFVVQVTGRTLAWGLAGIAMGLGQGIALRSKRLFLYGLLGGIVGGLLGGMLFDPIDFILLGQDKPSSHFSRMIGFLVIGASVGAMIGIVELLARDAWLRMIQGPLAGK
;
A
#
# COMPACT_ATOMS: atom_id res chain seq x y z
N MET A 1 24.63 28.39 20.99
CA MET A 1 23.63 29.48 20.99
C MET A 1 22.26 28.82 21.00
N PHE A 2 21.62 28.75 22.18
CA PHE A 2 20.45 27.91 22.43
C PHE A 2 19.15 28.60 22.00
N ALA A 3 18.39 27.99 21.09
CA ALA A 3 17.04 28.43 20.77
C ALA A 3 16.09 27.99 21.89
N LYS A 4 15.63 28.97 22.69
CA LYS A 4 14.62 28.80 23.73
C LYS A 4 13.25 28.72 23.04
N PHE A 5 12.64 27.54 23.00
CA PHE A 5 11.28 27.39 22.50
C PHE A 5 10.31 28.15 23.42
N LEU A 6 9.88 29.33 23.00
CA LEU A 6 8.73 30.02 23.56
C LEU A 6 7.49 29.18 23.24
N ARG A 7 6.85 28.61 24.27
CA ARG A 7 5.50 28.06 24.13
C ARG A 7 4.55 29.21 23.82
N PHE A 8 4.24 29.38 22.55
CA PHE A 8 3.08 30.17 22.15
C PHE A 8 1.86 29.49 22.77
N SER A 9 1.10 30.24 23.58
CA SER A 9 -0.20 29.80 24.08
C SER A 9 -1.01 29.23 22.91
N PRO A 10 -1.66 28.07 23.07
CA PRO A 10 -2.49 27.53 22.00
C PRO A 10 -3.54 28.59 21.62
N PRO A 11 -3.79 28.81 20.31
CA PRO A 11 -4.83 29.74 19.88
C PRO A 11 -6.16 29.35 20.53
N PRO A 12 -7.06 30.32 20.80
CA PRO A 12 -8.34 30.05 21.45
C PRO A 12 -9.06 28.93 20.70
N GLN A 13 -9.16 27.77 21.34
CA GLN A 13 -9.86 26.62 20.80
C GLN A 13 -11.30 27.05 20.54
N ILE A 14 -11.72 26.99 19.28
CA ILE A 14 -13.11 27.23 18.90
C ILE A 14 -13.94 26.23 19.72
N VAL A 15 -14.89 26.74 20.50
CA VAL A 15 -15.62 26.07 21.59
C VAL A 15 -16.23 24.70 21.18
N SER A 16 -16.36 24.44 19.87
CA SER A 16 -16.78 23.16 19.31
C SER A 16 -15.75 22.01 19.41
N GLU A 17 -14.44 22.29 19.43
CA GLU A 17 -13.39 21.24 19.56
C GLU A 17 -13.13 20.85 21.02
N ALA A 18 -13.38 21.76 21.96
CA ALA A 18 -13.17 21.54 23.40
C ALA A 18 -14.20 20.59 24.04
N GLN A 19 -15.29 20.25 23.32
CA GLN A 19 -16.37 19.41 23.84
C GLN A 19 -16.36 17.95 23.34
N MET A 20 -15.40 17.56 22.48
CA MET A 20 -15.31 16.17 22.07
C MET A 20 -14.82 15.31 23.25
N THR A 21 -15.67 14.40 23.71
CA THR A 21 -15.32 13.45 24.76
C THR A 21 -14.16 12.58 24.28
N LEU A 22 -13.23 12.20 25.17
CA LEU A 22 -12.07 11.36 24.83
C LEU A 22 -12.47 10.11 24.01
N ALA A 23 -13.62 9.52 24.34
CA ALA A 23 -14.23 8.39 23.62
C ALA A 23 -14.58 8.72 22.16
N GLN A 24 -15.08 9.93 21.86
CA GLN A 24 -15.39 10.37 20.50
C GLN A 24 -14.12 10.61 19.67
N LEU A 25 -13.06 11.12 20.30
CA LEU A 25 -11.75 11.30 19.66
C LEU A 25 -11.11 9.95 19.31
N THR A 26 -11.12 8.98 20.24
CA THR A 26 -10.62 7.62 19.99
C THR A 26 -11.46 6.89 18.93
N ALA A 27 -12.79 7.07 18.93
CA ALA A 27 -13.65 6.48 17.90
C ALA A 27 -13.39 7.08 16.51
N ARG A 28 -13.22 8.40 16.41
CA ARG A 28 -12.89 9.08 15.14
C ARG A 28 -11.52 8.66 14.62
N SER A 29 -10.50 8.60 15.47
CA SER A 29 -9.15 8.21 15.06
C SER A 29 -9.08 6.73 14.67
N GLY A 30 -9.80 5.86 15.38
CA GLY A 30 -9.95 4.44 15.01
C GLY A 30 -10.64 4.25 13.66
N ALA A 31 -11.77 4.93 13.43
CA ALA A 31 -12.48 4.88 12.15
C ALA A 31 -11.64 5.43 10.99
N ALA A 32 -10.95 6.55 11.19
CA ALA A 32 -10.04 7.11 10.20
C ALA A 32 -8.90 6.14 9.87
N GLY A 33 -8.30 5.51 10.88
CA GLY A 33 -7.24 4.52 10.69
C GLY A 33 -7.69 3.29 9.88
N LEU A 34 -8.91 2.82 10.11
CA LEU A 34 -9.49 1.69 9.37
C LEU A 34 -9.81 2.01 7.91
N LEU A 35 -10.14 3.27 7.59
CA LEU A 35 -10.58 3.66 6.24
C LEU A 35 -9.46 4.15 5.32
N ILE A 36 -8.34 4.63 5.87
CA ILE A 36 -7.22 5.15 5.05
C ILE A 36 -6.65 4.07 4.12
N PHE A 37 -6.33 2.88 4.64
CA PHE A 37 -5.75 1.81 3.82
C PHE A 37 -6.68 1.31 2.70
N PRO A 38 -7.96 1.02 2.97
CA PRO A 38 -8.93 0.65 1.95
C PRO A 38 -9.12 1.74 0.89
N LEU A 39 -9.15 3.01 1.31
CA LEU A 39 -9.30 4.13 0.37
C LEU A 39 -8.09 4.26 -0.56
N VAL A 40 -6.88 4.14 -0.01
CA VAL A 40 -5.65 4.18 -0.82
C VAL A 40 -5.61 2.99 -1.77
N ALA A 41 -5.93 1.79 -1.29
CA ALA A 41 -6.01 0.60 -2.13
C ALA A 41 -7.06 0.77 -3.26
N ALA A 42 -8.19 1.41 -2.97
CA ALA A 42 -9.21 1.74 -3.96
C ALA A 42 -8.70 2.74 -5.02
N MET A 43 -7.94 3.76 -4.61
CA MET A 43 -7.32 4.70 -5.55
C MET A 43 -6.28 4.04 -6.45
N ILE A 44 -5.45 3.15 -5.89
CA ILE A 44 -4.48 2.37 -6.66
C ILE A 44 -5.20 1.43 -7.63
N GLY A 45 -6.23 0.73 -7.15
CA GLY A 45 -7.07 -0.12 -8.01
C GLY A 45 -7.75 0.67 -9.13
N LEU A 46 -8.20 1.90 -8.86
CA LEU A 46 -8.80 2.79 -9.84
C LEU A 46 -7.82 3.15 -10.94
N THR A 47 -6.60 3.60 -10.59
CA THR A 47 -5.61 4.03 -11.58
C THR A 47 -5.13 2.87 -12.44
N ILE A 48 -4.85 1.72 -11.81
CA ILE A 48 -4.45 0.51 -12.51
C ILE A 48 -5.60 0.01 -13.40
N GLY A 49 -6.83 -0.06 -12.90
CA GLY A 49 -8.02 -0.46 -13.65
C GLY A 49 -8.32 0.46 -14.84
N ALA A 50 -8.08 1.76 -14.70
CA ALA A 50 -8.30 2.74 -15.75
C ALA A 50 -7.18 2.77 -16.81
N ALA A 51 -5.98 2.26 -16.49
CA ALA A 51 -4.78 2.43 -17.30
C ALA A 51 -4.95 1.98 -18.75
N ASP A 52 -5.45 0.77 -18.97
CA ASP A 52 -5.63 0.18 -20.30
C ASP A 52 -6.63 0.99 -21.15
N GLY A 53 -7.77 1.38 -20.56
CA GLY A 53 -8.74 2.24 -21.24
C GLY A 53 -8.21 3.65 -21.54
N ALA A 54 -7.39 4.21 -20.64
CA ALA A 54 -6.76 5.51 -20.84
C ALA A 54 -5.73 5.47 -21.97
N VAL A 55 -4.88 4.44 -22.02
CA VAL A 55 -3.86 4.24 -23.07
C VAL A 55 -4.52 4.01 -24.44
N CYS A 56 -5.56 3.18 -24.50
CA CYS A 56 -6.31 2.94 -25.74
C CYS A 56 -7.25 4.09 -26.15
N ARG A 57 -7.28 5.20 -25.39
CA ARG A 57 -8.19 6.33 -25.59
C ARG A 57 -9.68 5.93 -25.61
N LEU A 58 -10.03 4.85 -24.90
CA LEU A 58 -11.39 4.33 -24.76
C LEU A 58 -11.93 4.67 -23.36
N LEU A 59 -12.56 5.85 -23.23
CA LEU A 59 -13.07 6.34 -21.94
C LEU A 59 -14.05 5.37 -21.27
N ARG A 60 -14.93 4.72 -22.04
CA ARG A 60 -15.88 3.74 -21.48
C ARG A 60 -15.16 2.57 -20.81
N ARG A 61 -14.06 2.10 -21.41
CA ARG A 61 -13.23 1.02 -20.85
C ARG A 61 -12.43 1.52 -19.65
N ALA A 62 -11.93 2.76 -19.69
CA ALA A 62 -11.21 3.38 -18.59
C ALA A 62 -12.10 3.53 -17.35
N VAL A 63 -13.33 4.02 -17.53
CA VAL A 63 -14.29 4.22 -16.44
C VAL A 63 -14.76 2.88 -15.86
N LEU A 64 -15.13 1.91 -16.71
CA LEU A 64 -15.54 0.59 -16.24
C LEU A 64 -14.40 -0.14 -15.53
N GLY A 65 -13.21 -0.15 -16.13
CA GLY A 65 -12.03 -0.77 -15.54
C GLY A 65 -11.61 -0.10 -14.23
N GLY A 66 -11.59 1.23 -14.20
CA GLY A 66 -11.28 2.02 -13.01
C GLY A 66 -12.33 1.84 -11.91
N PHE A 67 -13.61 1.76 -12.22
CA PHE A 67 -14.67 1.53 -11.23
C PHE A 67 -14.60 0.13 -10.63
N VAL A 68 -14.40 -0.90 -11.46
CA VAL A 68 -14.19 -2.27 -10.96
C VAL A 68 -12.92 -2.34 -10.11
N GLY A 69 -11.83 -1.72 -10.56
CA GLY A 69 -10.58 -1.62 -9.82
C GLY A 69 -10.74 -0.90 -8.47
N PHE A 70 -11.52 0.19 -8.43
CA PHE A 70 -11.86 0.91 -7.21
C PHE A 70 -12.60 0.02 -6.22
N LEU A 71 -13.66 -0.67 -6.65
CA LEU A 71 -14.45 -1.54 -5.77
C LEU A 71 -13.64 -2.73 -5.26
N CYS A 72 -12.90 -3.40 -6.14
CA CYS A 72 -12.03 -4.51 -5.75
C CYS A 72 -10.92 -4.04 -4.80
N GLY A 73 -10.31 -2.89 -5.06
CA GLY A 73 -9.29 -2.29 -4.21
C GLY A 73 -9.84 -1.87 -2.85
N PHE A 74 -11.05 -1.30 -2.80
CA PHE A 74 -11.70 -0.92 -1.54
C PHE A 74 -12.05 -2.15 -0.69
N ILE A 75 -12.76 -3.13 -1.28
CA ILE A 75 -13.20 -4.33 -0.57
C ILE A 75 -11.98 -5.18 -0.16
N GLY A 76 -11.07 -5.43 -1.10
CA GLY A 76 -9.84 -6.16 -0.84
C GLY A 76 -8.98 -5.44 0.19
N GLY A 77 -8.83 -4.12 0.07
CA GLY A 77 -8.06 -3.30 1.01
C GLY A 77 -8.65 -3.30 2.41
N PHE A 78 -9.98 -3.30 2.54
CA PHE A 78 -10.68 -3.42 3.82
C PHE A 78 -10.45 -4.77 4.47
N VAL A 79 -10.67 -5.87 3.74
CA VAL A 79 -10.47 -7.23 4.25
C VAL A 79 -9.00 -7.45 4.62
N CYS A 80 -8.07 -7.12 3.72
CA CYS A 80 -6.64 -7.26 3.97
C CYS A 80 -6.15 -6.35 5.10
N SER A 81 -6.71 -5.15 5.29
CA SER A 81 -6.36 -4.27 6.41
C SER A 81 -6.75 -4.88 7.75
N ILE A 82 -7.93 -5.51 7.85
CA ILE A 82 -8.35 -6.21 9.07
C ILE A 82 -7.41 -7.39 9.35
N ILE A 83 -7.17 -8.24 8.35
CA ILE A 83 -6.29 -9.41 8.48
C ILE A 83 -4.87 -8.97 8.87
N ALA A 84 -4.33 -7.95 8.22
CA ALA A 84 -3.00 -7.40 8.51
C ALA A 84 -2.92 -6.84 9.93
N ASN A 85 -3.94 -6.12 10.39
CA ASN A 85 -3.99 -5.61 11.77
C ASN A 85 -4.01 -6.75 12.79
N ILE A 86 -4.80 -7.80 12.55
CA ILE A 86 -4.86 -8.97 13.43
C ILE A 86 -3.51 -9.70 13.48
N ALA A 87 -2.87 -9.89 12.32
CA ALA A 87 -1.57 -10.56 12.23
C ALA A 87 -0.42 -9.72 12.84
N TYR A 88 -0.47 -8.40 12.68
CA TYR A 88 0.58 -7.49 13.13
C TYR A 88 0.48 -7.14 14.62
N ALA A 89 -0.73 -7.10 15.19
CA ALA A 89 -0.94 -6.75 16.59
C ALA A 89 -0.08 -7.56 17.60
N PRO A 90 0.02 -8.90 17.54
CA PRO A 90 0.86 -9.66 18.47
C PRO A 90 2.36 -9.40 18.23
N LEU A 91 2.78 -9.28 16.97
CA LEU A 91 4.18 -9.01 16.60
C LEU A 91 4.64 -7.64 17.10
N ASN A 92 3.79 -6.63 16.95
CA ASN A 92 4.07 -5.28 17.46
C ASN A 92 4.14 -5.25 18.99
N LYS A 93 3.28 -5.99 19.70
CA LYS A 93 3.36 -6.11 21.17
C LYS A 93 4.66 -6.78 21.62
N LEU A 94 5.08 -7.84 20.93
CA LEU A 94 6.35 -8.53 21.22
C LEU A 94 7.56 -7.62 20.94
N ALA A 95 7.53 -6.86 19.84
CA ALA A 95 8.58 -5.90 19.52
C ALA A 95 8.68 -4.80 20.58
N MET A 96 7.55 -4.19 20.97
CA MET A 96 7.51 -3.11 21.98
C MET A 96 7.89 -3.57 23.39
N GLY A 97 7.74 -4.86 23.70
CA GLY A 97 8.19 -5.45 24.98
C GLY A 97 9.72 -5.62 25.08
N GLN A 98 10.45 -5.37 23.99
CA GLN A 98 11.89 -5.56 23.88
C GLN A 98 12.62 -4.21 23.77
N THR A 99 12.39 -3.33 24.75
CA THR A 99 13.07 -2.03 24.85
C THR A 99 14.56 -2.25 25.11
N GLY A 100 15.43 -1.59 24.33
CA GLY A 100 16.88 -1.76 24.45
C GLY A 100 17.66 -0.64 23.77
N THR A 101 18.99 -0.65 23.89
CA THR A 101 19.90 0.36 23.31
C THR A 101 20.18 0.14 21.82
N GLY A 102 19.20 -0.37 21.07
CA GLY A 102 19.34 -0.62 19.63
C GLY A 102 18.69 0.47 18.77
N PHE A 103 18.56 0.18 17.47
CA PHE A 103 17.97 1.10 16.49
C PHE A 103 16.51 1.45 16.86
N GLY A 104 16.20 2.73 16.99
CA GLY A 104 14.83 3.18 17.26
C GLY A 104 14.35 3.03 18.71
N GLY A 105 15.24 2.80 19.68
CA GLY A 105 14.86 2.54 21.09
C GLY A 105 14.37 1.11 21.36
N LEU A 106 14.44 0.24 20.35
CA LEU A 106 14.18 -1.19 20.43
C LEU A 106 15.51 -1.95 20.47
N SER A 107 15.52 -3.13 21.10
CA SER A 107 16.62 -4.07 20.95
C SER A 107 16.74 -4.52 19.48
N THR A 108 17.90 -5.00 19.06
CA THR A 108 18.10 -5.54 17.70
C THR A 108 17.06 -6.61 17.36
N PHE A 109 16.70 -7.45 18.33
CA PHE A 109 15.66 -8.46 18.17
C PHE A 109 14.27 -7.83 18.00
N GLY A 110 13.91 -6.84 18.84
CA GLY A 110 12.64 -6.12 18.72
C GLY A 110 12.49 -5.41 17.38
N PHE A 111 13.58 -4.83 16.87
CA PHE A 111 13.62 -4.22 15.53
C PHE A 111 13.35 -5.23 14.41
N VAL A 112 14.03 -6.39 14.42
CA VAL A 112 13.82 -7.43 13.40
C VAL A 112 12.37 -7.93 13.41
N VAL A 113 11.81 -8.20 14.58
CA VAL A 113 10.39 -8.63 14.71
C VAL A 113 9.44 -7.57 14.16
N GLN A 114 9.72 -6.29 14.42
CA GLN A 114 8.92 -5.17 13.92
C GLN A 114 8.96 -5.08 12.40
N VAL A 115 10.15 -5.13 11.80
CA VAL A 115 10.36 -5.08 10.35
C VAL A 115 9.70 -6.26 9.66
N THR A 116 9.86 -7.48 10.19
CA THR A 116 9.24 -8.67 9.62
C THR A 116 7.71 -8.59 9.69
N GLY A 117 7.15 -8.20 10.84
CA GLY A 117 5.70 -8.05 10.99
C GLY A 117 5.12 -7.00 10.03
N ARG A 118 5.82 -5.87 9.88
CA ARG A 118 5.42 -4.80 8.97
C ARG A 118 5.52 -5.22 7.51
N THR A 119 6.59 -5.90 7.15
CA THR A 119 6.79 -6.46 5.81
C THR A 119 5.66 -7.41 5.41
N LEU A 120 5.26 -8.30 6.32
CA LEU A 120 4.14 -9.22 6.08
C LEU A 120 2.80 -8.48 5.96
N ALA A 121 2.54 -7.50 6.84
CA ALA A 121 1.33 -6.67 6.78
C ALA A 121 1.22 -5.90 5.44
N TRP A 122 2.34 -5.35 4.96
CA TRP A 122 2.40 -4.67 3.67
C TRP A 122 2.30 -5.63 2.48
N GLY A 123 2.82 -6.86 2.59
CA GLY A 123 2.59 -7.93 1.61
C GLY A 123 1.11 -8.27 1.46
N LEU A 124 0.39 -8.39 2.57
CA LEU A 124 -1.07 -8.60 2.57
C LEU A 124 -1.83 -7.41 1.97
N ALA A 125 -1.40 -6.17 2.25
CA ALA A 125 -1.97 -4.98 1.62
C ALA A 125 -1.70 -4.94 0.11
N GLY A 126 -0.51 -5.37 -0.31
CA GLY A 126 -0.12 -5.46 -1.71
C GLY A 126 -0.97 -6.44 -2.52
N ILE A 127 -1.40 -7.56 -1.91
CA ILE A 127 -2.37 -8.49 -2.51
C ILE A 127 -3.64 -7.74 -2.93
N ALA A 128 -4.26 -6.99 -2.01
CA ALA A 128 -5.48 -6.24 -2.31
C ALA A 128 -5.31 -5.26 -3.48
N MET A 129 -4.17 -4.57 -3.53
CA MET A 129 -3.87 -3.56 -4.55
C MET A 129 -3.58 -4.17 -5.92
N GLY A 130 -3.02 -5.39 -5.98
CA GLY A 130 -2.69 -6.11 -7.21
C GLY A 130 -3.88 -6.78 -7.92
N LEU A 131 -5.01 -6.98 -7.22
CA LEU A 131 -6.16 -7.74 -7.74
C LEU A 131 -7.02 -6.97 -8.76
N GLY A 132 -7.00 -5.63 -8.73
CA GLY A 132 -7.96 -4.78 -9.43
C GLY A 132 -8.02 -5.00 -10.94
N GLN A 133 -6.88 -5.09 -11.61
CA GLN A 133 -6.85 -5.18 -13.08
C GLN A 133 -7.23 -6.55 -13.63
N GLY A 134 -6.84 -7.63 -12.95
CA GLY A 134 -7.18 -8.99 -13.36
C GLY A 134 -8.68 -9.27 -13.35
N ILE A 135 -9.38 -8.69 -12.37
CA ILE A 135 -10.83 -8.79 -12.25
C ILE A 135 -11.51 -7.91 -13.30
N ALA A 136 -11.04 -6.67 -13.50
CA ALA A 136 -11.59 -5.75 -14.49
C ALA A 136 -11.51 -6.29 -15.93
N LEU A 137 -10.40 -6.91 -16.29
CA LEU A 137 -10.15 -7.44 -17.65
C LEU A 137 -10.52 -8.92 -17.82
N ARG A 138 -11.08 -9.56 -16.77
CA ARG A 138 -11.48 -10.99 -16.75
C ARG A 138 -10.40 -11.95 -17.26
N SER A 139 -9.13 -11.64 -17.00
CA SER A 139 -7.99 -12.42 -17.48
C SER A 139 -7.25 -13.06 -16.31
N LYS A 140 -7.20 -14.39 -16.29
CA LYS A 140 -6.49 -15.16 -15.26
C LYS A 140 -4.99 -14.84 -15.23
N ARG A 141 -4.38 -14.57 -16.38
CA ARG A 141 -2.97 -14.19 -16.46
C ARG A 141 -2.74 -12.81 -15.83
N LEU A 142 -3.50 -11.80 -16.25
CA LEU A 142 -3.39 -10.45 -15.67
C LEU A 142 -3.68 -10.44 -14.16
N PHE A 143 -4.60 -11.29 -13.71
CA PHE A 143 -4.88 -11.51 -12.29
C PHE A 143 -3.67 -12.04 -11.52
N LEU A 144 -3.06 -13.13 -11.99
CA LEU A 144 -1.94 -13.75 -11.28
C LEU A 144 -0.71 -12.84 -11.23
N TYR A 145 -0.38 -12.14 -12.31
CA TYR A 145 0.80 -11.28 -12.33
C TYR A 145 0.56 -9.94 -11.64
N GLY A 146 -0.67 -9.40 -11.68
CA GLY A 146 -1.05 -8.28 -10.83
C GLY A 146 -0.93 -8.63 -9.35
N LEU A 147 -1.38 -9.82 -8.96
CA LEU A 147 -1.24 -10.35 -7.60
C LEU A 147 0.24 -10.52 -7.20
N LEU A 148 1.06 -11.13 -8.07
CA LEU A 148 2.50 -11.31 -7.81
C LEU A 148 3.22 -9.97 -7.67
N GLY A 149 2.94 -9.00 -8.54
CA GLY A 149 3.48 -7.64 -8.41
C GLY A 149 3.01 -6.95 -7.13
N GLY A 150 1.77 -7.22 -6.71
CA GLY A 150 1.23 -6.74 -5.45
C GLY A 150 1.98 -7.31 -4.24
N ILE A 151 2.20 -8.62 -4.20
CA ILE A 151 2.94 -9.30 -3.13
C ILE A 151 4.38 -8.80 -3.10
N VAL A 152 5.09 -8.81 -4.23
CA VAL A 152 6.50 -8.40 -4.30
C VAL A 152 6.64 -6.92 -3.92
N GLY A 153 5.82 -6.06 -4.51
CA GLY A 153 5.81 -4.63 -4.17
C GLY A 153 5.43 -4.36 -2.72
N GLY A 154 4.52 -5.14 -2.14
CA GLY A 154 4.11 -5.04 -0.75
C GLY A 154 5.22 -5.45 0.22
N LEU A 155 5.89 -6.57 -0.05
CA LEU A 155 7.02 -7.02 0.75
C LEU A 155 8.18 -6.02 0.68
N LEU A 156 8.54 -5.55 -0.53
CA LEU A 156 9.60 -4.56 -0.70
C LEU A 156 9.24 -3.21 -0.06
N GLY A 157 8.01 -2.73 -0.26
CA GLY A 157 7.53 -1.49 0.34
C GLY A 157 7.49 -1.55 1.88
N GLY A 158 7.13 -2.70 2.44
CA GLY A 158 7.13 -2.92 3.89
C GLY A 158 8.53 -3.03 4.49
N MET A 159 9.47 -3.68 3.79
CA MET A 159 10.86 -3.78 4.22
C MET A 159 11.57 -2.42 4.19
N LEU A 160 11.27 -1.60 3.18
CA LEU A 160 11.81 -0.23 3.08
C LEU A 160 11.18 0.73 4.08
N PHE A 161 10.03 0.38 4.66
CA PHE A 161 9.26 1.28 5.51
C PHE A 161 10.07 1.78 6.71
N ASP A 162 10.67 0.84 7.45
CA ASP A 162 11.40 1.14 8.68
C ASP A 162 12.66 1.98 8.40
N PRO A 163 13.61 1.58 7.53
CA PRO A 163 14.78 2.40 7.20
C PRO A 163 14.45 3.83 6.75
N ILE A 164 13.43 3.99 5.93
CA ILE A 164 12.99 5.31 5.43
C ILE A 164 12.48 6.18 6.58
N ASP A 165 11.68 5.61 7.49
CA ASP A 165 11.15 6.33 8.65
C ASP A 165 12.28 6.85 9.55
N PHE A 166 13.33 6.04 9.76
CA PHE A 166 14.50 6.44 10.54
C PHE A 166 15.34 7.53 9.87
N ILE A 167 15.61 7.39 8.58
CA ILE A 167 16.50 8.31 7.85
C ILE A 167 15.83 9.68 7.62
N LEU A 168 14.53 9.71 7.30
CA LEU A 168 13.85 10.93 6.88
C LEU A 168 13.16 11.70 8.01
N LEU A 169 12.62 11.02 9.02
CA LEU A 169 11.71 11.66 10.00
C LEU A 169 12.32 11.87 11.39
N GLY A 170 13.38 11.12 11.74
CA GLY A 170 14.01 11.19 13.07
C GLY A 170 13.08 10.73 14.20
N GLN A 171 13.61 10.60 15.43
CA GLN A 171 12.89 9.97 16.55
C GLN A 171 11.69 10.78 17.08
N ASP A 172 11.53 12.04 16.68
CA ASP A 172 10.65 13.01 17.37
C ASP A 172 9.36 13.39 16.61
N LYS A 173 8.90 12.62 15.62
CA LYS A 173 7.66 12.95 14.88
C LYS A 173 6.62 11.83 14.80
N PRO A 174 5.34 12.13 15.10
CA PRO A 174 4.28 11.13 15.25
C PRO A 174 3.68 10.60 13.93
N SER A 175 4.23 10.94 12.76
CA SER A 175 3.50 10.76 11.50
C SER A 175 4.36 10.23 10.33
N SER A 176 4.43 8.90 10.18
CA SER A 176 5.11 8.18 9.09
C SER A 176 4.42 8.26 7.71
N HIS A 177 3.87 9.42 7.33
CA HIS A 177 3.16 9.58 6.06
C HIS A 177 4.07 9.41 4.85
N PHE A 178 5.33 9.89 4.93
CA PHE A 178 6.30 9.77 3.83
C PHE A 178 6.70 8.32 3.56
N SER A 179 6.91 7.53 4.61
CA SER A 179 7.24 6.11 4.46
C SER A 179 6.09 5.33 3.81
N ARG A 180 4.84 5.64 4.17
CA ARG A 180 3.65 5.09 3.50
C ARG A 180 3.58 5.47 2.03
N MET A 181 3.85 6.74 1.70
CA MET A 181 3.83 7.21 0.31
C MET A 181 4.82 6.43 -0.56
N ILE A 182 6.06 6.24 -0.09
CA ILE A 182 7.07 5.47 -0.81
C ILE A 182 6.65 4.01 -0.93
N GLY A 183 6.13 3.41 0.15
CA GLY A 183 5.60 2.04 0.10
C GLY A 183 4.51 1.86 -0.95
N PHE A 184 3.55 2.80 -1.05
CA PHE A 184 2.49 2.74 -2.07
C PHE A 184 3.04 2.91 -3.49
N LEU A 185 4.05 3.76 -3.69
CA LEU A 185 4.72 3.91 -4.98
C LEU A 185 5.41 2.61 -5.41
N VAL A 186 6.12 1.95 -4.49
CA VAL A 186 6.79 0.67 -4.75
C VAL A 186 5.78 -0.42 -5.13
N ILE A 187 4.64 -0.50 -4.43
CA ILE A 187 3.56 -1.41 -4.77
C ILE A 187 3.04 -1.13 -6.18
N GLY A 188 2.63 0.12 -6.45
CA GLY A 188 2.04 0.50 -7.74
C GLY A 188 3.00 0.25 -8.91
N ALA A 189 4.27 0.60 -8.75
CA ALA A 189 5.30 0.35 -9.75
C ALA A 189 5.52 -1.14 -10.00
N SER A 190 5.58 -1.95 -8.95
CA SER A 190 5.77 -3.41 -9.07
C SER A 190 4.57 -4.09 -9.75
N VAL A 191 3.35 -3.72 -9.38
CA VAL A 191 2.12 -4.21 -10.02
C VAL A 191 2.10 -3.82 -11.50
N GLY A 192 2.33 -2.55 -11.82
CA GLY A 192 2.34 -2.05 -13.20
C GLY A 192 3.42 -2.72 -14.05
N ALA A 193 4.62 -2.93 -13.51
CA ALA A 193 5.70 -3.62 -14.20
C ALA A 193 5.35 -5.08 -14.52
N MET A 194 4.80 -5.83 -13.55
CA MET A 194 4.42 -7.23 -13.76
C MET A 194 3.30 -7.36 -14.79
N ILE A 195 2.33 -6.45 -14.77
CA ILE A 195 1.26 -6.43 -15.77
C ILE A 195 1.81 -6.10 -17.16
N GLY A 196 2.68 -5.08 -17.25
CA GLY A 196 3.35 -4.73 -18.51
C GLY A 196 4.15 -5.90 -19.09
N ILE A 197 4.89 -6.66 -18.27
CA ILE A 197 5.62 -7.85 -18.71
C ILE A 197 4.66 -8.91 -19.30
N VAL A 198 3.52 -9.16 -18.66
CA VAL A 198 2.52 -10.11 -19.20
C VAL A 198 1.96 -9.66 -20.53
N GLU A 199 1.63 -8.38 -20.65
CA GLU A 199 1.08 -7.84 -21.88
C GLU A 199 2.10 -7.91 -23.02
N LEU A 200 3.39 -7.68 -22.73
CA LEU A 200 4.47 -7.86 -23.71
C LEU A 200 4.61 -9.32 -24.14
N LEU A 201 4.68 -10.26 -23.19
CA LEU A 201 4.77 -11.69 -23.49
C LEU A 201 3.55 -12.21 -24.25
N ALA A 202 2.37 -11.65 -24.00
CA ALA A 202 1.15 -12.00 -24.73
C ALA A 202 1.18 -11.53 -26.19
N ARG A 203 1.85 -10.42 -26.50
CA ARG A 203 2.03 -9.92 -27.87
C ARG A 203 3.00 -10.79 -28.67
N ASP A 204 4.10 -11.24 -28.06
CA ASP A 204 5.06 -12.13 -28.73
C ASP A 204 4.44 -13.48 -29.11
N ALA A 205 3.50 -13.98 -28.29
CA ALA A 205 2.75 -15.20 -28.60
C ALA A 205 1.82 -15.06 -29.83
N TRP A 206 1.45 -13.85 -30.23
CA TRP A 206 0.57 -13.60 -31.38
C TRP A 206 1.32 -13.61 -32.72
N LEU A 207 2.61 -13.23 -32.74
CA LEU A 207 3.41 -13.14 -33.97
C LEU A 207 4.14 -14.44 -34.34
N ARG A 208 3.72 -15.58 -33.78
CA ARG A 208 4.24 -16.88 -34.24
C ARG A 208 3.55 -17.25 -35.55
N MET A 209 4.22 -17.00 -36.67
CA MET A 209 3.75 -17.40 -38.00
C MET A 209 3.62 -18.92 -38.05
N ILE A 210 2.39 -19.45 -38.01
CA ILE A 210 2.13 -20.91 -38.05
C ILE A 210 2.15 -21.44 -39.50
N GLN A 211 1.93 -20.58 -40.50
CA GLN A 211 2.02 -20.92 -41.92
C GLN A 211 2.63 -19.78 -42.74
N GLY A 212 3.56 -20.13 -43.63
CA GLY A 212 4.32 -19.22 -44.50
C GLY A 212 5.78 -19.66 -44.64
N PRO A 213 6.57 -19.08 -45.59
CA PRO A 213 7.95 -19.48 -45.84
C PRO A 213 8.92 -19.30 -44.65
N LEU A 214 8.50 -18.57 -43.61
CA LEU A 214 9.24 -18.31 -42.38
C LEU A 214 8.56 -18.90 -41.13
N ALA A 215 7.60 -19.81 -41.30
CA ALA A 215 6.92 -20.45 -40.17
C ALA A 215 7.91 -21.23 -39.30
N GLY A 216 7.95 -20.93 -37.99
CA GLY A 216 8.81 -21.61 -37.02
C GLY A 216 10.16 -20.95 -36.74
N LYS A 217 10.47 -19.80 -37.34
CA LYS A 217 11.58 -18.93 -36.94
C LYS A 217 11.10 -17.70 -36.18
#